data_AF-A0A843I332-F1
#
_entry.id   AF-A0A843I332-F1
#
_cell.length_a   1.000
_cell.length_b   1.000
_cell.length_c   1.000
_cell.angle_alpha   90.00
_cell.angle_beta   90.00
_cell.angle_gamma   90.00
#
_symmetry.space_group_name_H-M   'P 1'
#
loop_
_entity.id
_entity.type
_entity.pdbx_description
1 polymer ?
#
loop_
_entity_poly.entity_id
_entity_poly.type
_entity_poly.pdbx_seq_one_letter_code
_entity_poly.pdbx_strand_id
1 'polypeptide(L)'
;MIGEILLLLFLITFIIFIVLLWKRIKLYNKKINFIELIKNEFKEAARGGVGYMHFSIASGVVLSVLLALLDPAPEAKFAVWLISTPIMAGLVAAAVYRVGVFMRSGVIHRRLGEDRRFISESNKMQLILLFIIILTTLDISISIFNSIISNTIGIFRNILLAAFYVKPAANLIANSDSNVSSFRTPFKLEDVVEGKIKPEEVKFGYEKIADVDKDVLLSCQSCGEIGACDAGCPAVASGRLLSPRVVVRTVALNSGNREFELAVKLEQQAWACTTCGYCVYTCPVKVRHLDVIFGVRRASVAQGRVDKKIADVLMSISQYGNTMSTPNAGRHEWLYNLGVRHISENPDAEYLLWVGCMPSLDGRARRIVEAFIEILRSAGMLNKIAVLG
;
A
#
# COMPACT_ATOMS: atom_id res chain seq x y z
N MET A 1 42.06 22.24 -1.01
CA MET A 1 42.33 20.88 -1.53
C MET A 1 41.45 19.79 -0.90
N ILE A 2 41.62 19.36 0.37
CA ILE A 2 40.83 18.24 0.93
C ILE A 2 39.32 18.53 0.93
N GLY A 3 38.91 19.73 1.37
CA GLY A 3 37.49 20.12 1.38
C GLY A 3 36.84 20.13 0.00
N GLU A 4 37.55 20.60 -1.03
CA GLU A 4 37.07 20.63 -2.42
C GLU A 4 36.93 19.22 -3.00
N ILE A 5 37.89 18.32 -2.71
CA ILE A 5 37.82 16.92 -3.12
C ILE A 5 36.59 16.24 -2.48
N LEU A 6 36.35 16.47 -1.19
CA LEU A 6 35.19 15.91 -0.49
C LEU A 6 33.87 16.46 -1.03
N LEU A 7 33.80 17.76 -1.31
CA LEU A 7 32.63 18.36 -1.94
C LEU A 7 32.37 17.75 -3.32
N LEU A 8 33.42 17.58 -4.14
CA LEU A 8 33.29 16.94 -5.45
C LEU A 8 32.78 15.50 -5.33
N LEU A 9 33.32 14.70 -4.40
CA LEU A 9 32.85 13.33 -4.15
C LEU A 9 31.40 13.29 -3.64
N PHE A 10 31.03 14.23 -2.77
CA PHE A 10 29.65 14.39 -2.31
C PHE A 10 28.70 14.63 -3.48
N LEU A 11 29.05 15.54 -4.39
CA LEU A 11 28.25 15.84 -5.58
C LEU A 11 28.20 14.66 -6.54
N ILE A 12 29.33 13.98 -6.79
CA ILE A 12 29.38 12.78 -7.64
C ILE A 12 28.44 11.69 -7.10
N THR A 13 28.52 11.39 -5.80
CA THR A 13 27.65 10.36 -5.19
C THR A 13 26.18 10.75 -5.23
N PHE A 14 25.84 12.03 -5.07
CA PHE A 14 24.48 12.51 -5.23
C PHE A 14 23.99 12.42 -6.69
N ILE A 15 24.82 12.80 -7.67
CA ILE A 15 24.51 12.67 -9.09
C ILE A 15 24.27 11.20 -9.46
N ILE A 16 25.08 10.27 -8.94
CA ILE A 16 24.88 8.83 -9.13
C ILE A 16 23.50 8.40 -8.62
N PHE A 17 23.09 8.85 -7.42
CA PHE A 17 21.75 8.60 -6.90
C PHE A 17 20.66 9.11 -7.86
N ILE A 18 20.77 10.34 -8.35
CA ILE A 18 19.80 10.93 -9.29
C ILE A 18 19.73 10.16 -10.62
N VAL A 19 20.87 9.76 -11.18
CA VAL A 19 20.93 8.98 -12.42
C VAL A 19 20.28 7.60 -12.24
N LEU A 20 20.56 6.91 -11.13
CA LEU A 20 19.95 5.62 -10.81
C LEU A 20 18.44 5.77 -10.57
N LEU A 21 18.02 6.83 -9.90
CA LEU A 21 16.62 7.16 -9.69
C LEU A 21 15.89 7.37 -11.02
N TRP A 22 16.46 8.16 -11.92
CA TRP A 22 15.88 8.40 -13.24
C TRP A 22 15.77 7.13 -14.08
N LYS A 23 16.82 6.30 -14.10
CA LYS A 23 16.80 4.98 -14.75
C LYS A 23 15.69 4.08 -14.17
N ARG A 24 15.49 4.11 -12.85
CA ARG A 24 14.46 3.32 -12.18
C ARG A 24 13.05 3.82 -12.50
N ILE A 25 12.82 5.14 -12.53
CA ILE A 25 11.51 5.71 -12.85
C ILE A 25 11.05 5.31 -14.26
N LYS A 26 11.98 5.24 -15.23
CA LYS A 26 11.65 4.79 -16.61
C LYS A 26 11.02 3.39 -16.68
N LEU A 27 11.26 2.51 -15.71
CA LEU A 27 10.66 1.17 -15.68
C LEU A 27 9.13 1.19 -15.51
N TYR A 28 8.58 2.27 -14.94
CA TYR A 28 7.15 2.41 -14.70
C TYR A 28 6.37 2.88 -15.94
N ASN A 29 7.06 3.42 -16.96
CA ASN A 29 6.46 3.94 -18.19
C ASN A 29 5.25 4.89 -17.96
N LYS A 30 5.35 5.76 -16.94
CA LYS A 30 4.33 6.75 -16.56
C LYS A 30 4.86 8.17 -16.75
N LYS A 31 3.95 9.10 -17.07
CA LYS A 31 4.25 10.53 -17.06
C LYS A 31 4.38 10.99 -15.60
N ILE A 32 5.44 11.74 -15.30
CA ILE A 32 5.69 12.26 -13.96
C ILE A 32 4.99 13.61 -13.82
N ASN A 33 4.16 13.77 -12.80
CA ASN A 33 3.59 15.06 -12.42
C ASN A 33 4.25 15.57 -11.15
N PHE A 34 5.27 16.43 -11.30
CA PHE A 34 6.03 16.96 -10.16
C PHE A 34 5.19 17.86 -9.25
N ILE A 35 4.22 18.58 -9.80
CA ILE A 35 3.33 19.46 -9.02
C ILE A 35 2.48 18.60 -8.08
N GLU A 36 1.91 17.52 -8.60
CA GLU A 36 1.09 16.61 -7.80
C GLU A 36 1.92 15.86 -6.76
N LEU A 37 3.14 15.45 -7.10
CA LEU A 37 4.09 14.86 -6.16
C LEU A 37 4.35 15.78 -4.97
N ILE A 38 4.67 17.05 -5.22
CA ILE A 38 4.94 18.04 -4.16
C ILE A 38 3.69 18.24 -3.30
N LYS A 39 2.52 18.43 -3.92
CA LYS A 39 1.24 18.56 -3.19
C LYS A 39 0.97 17.34 -2.29
N ASN A 40 1.20 16.14 -2.81
CA ASN A 40 1.03 14.91 -2.06
C ASN A 40 1.99 14.85 -0.86
N GLU A 41 3.28 15.17 -1.03
CA GLU A 41 4.24 15.17 0.08
C GLU A 41 3.84 16.16 1.19
N PHE A 42 3.42 17.38 0.85
CA PHE A 42 2.93 18.35 1.84
C PHE A 42 1.65 17.87 2.54
N LYS A 43 0.73 17.27 1.78
CA LYS A 43 -0.51 16.70 2.33
C LYS A 43 -0.23 15.55 3.30
N GLU A 44 0.69 14.66 2.95
CA GLU A 44 1.10 13.56 3.84
C GLU A 44 1.85 14.09 5.08
N ALA A 45 2.70 15.11 4.92
CA ALA A 45 3.37 15.75 6.05
C ALA A 45 2.37 16.37 7.04
N ALA A 46 1.35 17.06 6.53
CA ALA A 46 0.30 17.70 7.34
C ALA A 46 -0.59 16.70 8.09
N ARG A 47 -0.71 15.46 7.61
CA ARG A 47 -1.40 14.37 8.34
C ARG A 47 -0.63 13.90 9.58
N GLY A 48 0.62 14.29 9.74
CA GLY A 48 1.46 13.93 10.87
C GLY A 48 1.92 12.47 10.85
N GLY A 49 2.54 12.04 11.96
CA GLY A 49 3.04 10.68 12.12
C GLY A 49 4.06 10.29 11.04
N VAL A 50 3.80 9.20 10.33
CA VAL A 50 4.73 8.64 9.33
C VAL A 50 4.93 9.56 8.13
N GLY A 51 3.91 10.32 7.74
CA GLY A 51 4.02 11.27 6.63
C GLY A 51 5.01 12.40 6.93
N TYR A 52 4.94 12.97 8.13
CA TYR A 52 5.88 14.00 8.59
C TYR A 52 7.31 13.47 8.69
N MET A 53 7.50 12.25 9.21
CA MET A 53 8.80 11.59 9.28
C MET A 53 9.40 11.36 7.88
N HIS A 54 8.60 10.91 6.91
CA HIS A 54 9.03 10.74 5.52
C HIS A 54 9.43 12.07 4.88
N PHE A 55 8.59 13.09 5.03
CA PHE A 55 8.86 14.44 4.52
C PHE A 55 10.16 15.02 5.09
N SER A 56 10.42 14.80 6.39
CA SER A 56 11.64 15.26 7.07
C SER A 56 12.89 14.57 6.52
N ILE A 57 12.82 13.28 6.18
CA ILE A 57 13.94 12.56 5.54
C ILE A 57 14.23 13.16 4.16
N ALA A 58 13.21 13.34 3.32
CA ALA A 58 13.37 13.90 1.98
C ALA A 58 13.91 15.34 2.04
N SER A 59 13.30 16.18 2.87
CA SER A 59 13.70 17.58 3.07
C SER A 59 15.10 17.70 3.65
N GLY A 60 15.50 16.79 4.55
CA GLY A 60 16.83 16.76 5.13
C GLY A 60 17.93 16.47 4.09
N VAL A 61 17.68 15.54 3.16
CA VAL A 61 18.61 15.28 2.05
C VAL A 61 18.73 16.49 1.13
N VAL A 62 17.60 17.12 0.76
CA VAL A 62 17.59 18.32 -0.07
C VAL A 62 18.34 19.47 0.62
N LEU A 63 18.06 19.71 1.89
CA LEU A 63 18.70 20.75 2.68
C LEU A 63 20.22 20.53 2.78
N SER A 64 20.67 19.30 3.03
CA SER A 64 22.08 18.93 3.05
C SER A 64 22.78 19.30 1.73
N VAL A 65 22.17 18.97 0.59
CA VAL A 65 22.74 19.30 -0.74
C VAL A 65 22.78 20.82 -0.95
N LEU A 66 21.73 21.55 -0.56
CA LEU A 66 21.70 23.01 -0.66
C LEU A 66 22.77 23.68 0.20
N LEU A 67 22.95 23.21 1.44
CA LEU A 67 24.00 23.71 2.34
C LEU A 67 25.40 23.45 1.79
N ALA A 68 25.63 22.28 1.18
CA ALA A 68 26.90 21.95 0.55
C ALA A 68 27.19 22.79 -0.71
N LEU A 69 26.16 23.16 -1.48
CA LEU A 69 26.31 23.92 -2.73
C LEU A 69 26.43 25.43 -2.51
N LEU A 70 25.61 25.99 -1.61
CA LEU A 70 25.50 27.45 -1.44
C LEU A 70 26.57 28.02 -0.50
N ASP A 71 27.14 27.18 0.36
CA ASP A 71 28.12 27.54 1.40
C ASP A 71 27.87 28.95 2.03
N PRO A 72 26.71 29.17 2.66
CA PRO A 72 26.31 30.51 3.06
C PRO A 72 27.26 31.12 4.11
N ALA A 73 27.24 32.46 4.22
CA ALA A 73 27.98 33.17 5.26
C ALA A 73 27.62 32.63 6.68
N PRO A 74 28.52 32.72 7.67
CA PRO A 74 28.32 32.14 9.00
C PRO A 74 27.00 32.51 9.68
N GLU A 75 26.55 33.77 9.54
CA GLU A 75 25.31 34.27 10.09
C GLU A 75 24.09 33.62 9.42
N ALA A 76 24.16 33.43 8.10
CA ALA A 76 23.12 32.76 7.31
C ALA A 76 23.10 31.24 7.56
N LYS A 77 24.25 30.61 7.83
CA LYS A 77 24.33 29.19 8.24
C LYS A 77 23.55 28.94 9.53
N PHE A 78 23.71 29.80 10.52
CA PHE A 78 22.98 29.68 11.79
C PHE A 78 21.47 29.87 11.60
N ALA A 79 21.06 30.84 10.78
CA ALA A 79 19.64 31.05 10.47
C ALA A 79 19.02 29.84 9.75
N VAL A 80 19.70 29.28 8.74
CA VAL A 80 19.22 28.08 8.02
C VAL A 80 19.16 26.87 8.95
N TRP A 81 20.12 26.73 9.87
CA TRP A 81 20.10 25.68 10.88
C TRP A 81 18.93 25.82 11.87
N LEU A 82 18.62 27.04 12.31
CA LEU A 82 17.47 27.28 13.17
C LEU A 82 16.15 26.93 12.44
N ILE A 83 16.04 27.27 11.16
CA ILE A 83 14.89 26.94 10.31
C ILE A 83 14.78 25.43 10.06
N SER A 84 15.89 24.68 10.11
CA SER A 84 15.90 23.24 9.91
C SER A 84 15.56 22.42 11.16
N THR A 85 15.39 23.07 12.31
CA THR A 85 15.03 22.39 13.57
C THR A 85 13.79 21.49 13.48
N PRO A 86 12.70 21.83 12.75
CA PRO A 86 11.58 20.90 12.57
C PRO A 86 11.99 19.66 11.76
N ILE A 87 12.83 19.81 10.73
CA ILE A 87 13.34 18.68 9.94
C ILE A 87 14.15 17.74 10.84
N MET A 88 15.03 18.30 11.69
CA MET A 88 15.80 17.51 12.66
C MET A 88 14.89 16.77 13.66
N ALA A 89 13.87 17.44 14.20
CA ALA A 89 12.90 16.82 15.09
C ALA A 89 12.17 15.63 14.42
N GLY A 90 11.77 15.80 13.15
CA GLY A 90 11.16 14.73 12.35
C GLY A 90 12.11 13.57 12.07
N LEU A 91 13.40 13.82 11.83
CA LEU A 91 14.43 12.79 11.68
C LEU A 91 14.66 11.99 12.97
N VAL A 92 14.71 12.67 14.12
CA VAL A 92 14.84 12.02 15.44
C VAL A 92 13.61 11.16 15.72
N ALA A 93 12.40 11.70 15.47
CA ALA A 93 11.16 10.93 15.59
C ALA A 93 11.17 9.69 14.66
N ALA A 94 11.68 9.83 13.43
CA ALA A 94 11.84 8.72 12.49
C ALA A 94 12.80 7.64 13.02
N ALA A 95 13.93 8.03 13.60
CA ALA A 95 14.88 7.09 14.19
C ALA A 95 14.25 6.31 15.35
N VAL A 96 13.60 7.00 16.28
CA VAL A 96 12.90 6.38 17.43
C VAL A 96 11.80 5.42 16.95
N TYR A 97 10.97 5.86 16.00
CA TYR A 97 9.92 5.04 15.42
C TYR A 97 10.47 3.76 14.78
N ARG A 98 11.60 3.87 14.04
CA ARG A 98 12.28 2.73 13.41
C ARG A 98 12.82 1.73 14.42
N VAL A 99 13.40 2.19 15.54
CA VAL A 99 13.81 1.29 16.63
C VAL A 99 12.61 0.53 17.18
N GLY A 100 11.46 1.20 17.36
CA GLY A 100 10.21 0.53 17.74
C GLY A 100 9.73 -0.51 16.73
N VAL A 101 9.83 -0.23 15.43
CA VAL A 101 9.50 -1.18 14.35
C VAL A 101 10.45 -2.38 14.38
N PHE A 102 11.76 -2.15 14.60
CA PHE A 102 12.76 -3.21 14.71
C PHE A 102 12.44 -4.17 15.85
N MET A 103 12.14 -3.66 17.04
CA MET A 103 11.75 -4.48 18.19
C MET A 103 10.48 -5.29 17.92
N ARG A 104 9.43 -4.66 17.35
CA ARG A 104 8.18 -5.37 17.01
C ARG A 104 8.34 -6.40 15.89
N SER A 105 9.29 -6.19 14.99
CA SER A 105 9.56 -7.11 13.87
C SER A 105 9.94 -8.50 14.36
N GLY A 106 10.76 -8.61 15.42
CA GLY A 106 11.13 -9.90 15.98
C GLY A 106 9.93 -10.73 16.46
N VAL A 107 8.94 -10.08 17.08
CA VAL A 107 7.69 -10.73 17.52
C VAL A 107 6.85 -11.17 16.31
N ILE A 108 6.71 -10.29 15.31
CA ILE A 108 5.94 -10.57 14.09
C ILE A 108 6.56 -11.77 13.34
N HIS A 109 7.88 -11.76 13.13
CA HIS A 109 8.58 -12.81 12.39
C HIS A 109 8.45 -14.17 13.08
N ARG A 110 8.57 -14.19 14.41
CA ARG A 110 8.37 -15.42 15.21
C ARG A 110 6.94 -15.93 15.11
N ARG A 111 5.94 -15.04 15.22
CA ARG A 111 4.52 -15.40 15.10
C ARG A 111 4.17 -15.98 13.74
N LEU A 112 4.78 -15.45 12.68
CA LEU A 112 4.56 -15.91 11.30
C LEU A 112 5.45 -17.11 10.91
N GLY A 113 6.37 -17.54 11.78
CA GLY A 113 7.28 -18.65 11.49
C GLY A 113 8.23 -18.38 10.33
N GLU A 114 8.70 -17.13 10.17
CA GLU A 114 9.58 -16.77 9.06
C GLU A 114 10.99 -17.36 9.22
N ASP A 115 11.61 -17.70 8.08
CA ASP A 115 12.93 -18.34 8.06
C ASP A 115 14.08 -17.36 8.36
N ARG A 116 15.27 -17.92 8.63
CA ARG A 116 16.46 -17.13 8.97
C ARG A 116 16.90 -16.17 7.86
N ARG A 117 16.71 -16.54 6.58
CA ARG A 117 17.08 -15.70 5.45
C ARG A 117 16.18 -14.47 5.39
N PHE A 118 14.86 -14.67 5.53
CA PHE A 118 13.89 -13.58 5.59
C PHE A 118 14.21 -12.61 6.74
N ILE A 119 14.43 -13.15 7.95
CA ILE A 119 14.73 -12.35 9.14
C ILE A 119 16.02 -11.55 8.96
N SER A 120 17.08 -12.17 8.44
CA SER A 120 18.36 -11.51 8.18
C SER A 120 18.22 -10.34 7.21
N GLU A 121 17.56 -10.57 6.07
CA GLU A 121 17.35 -9.52 5.06
C GLU A 121 16.44 -8.39 5.56
N SER A 122 15.42 -8.72 6.37
CA SER A 122 14.56 -7.73 7.01
C SER A 122 15.32 -6.86 8.00
N ASN A 123 16.12 -7.48 8.89
CA ASN A 123 16.94 -6.79 9.87
C ASN A 123 17.97 -5.89 9.20
N LYS A 124 18.68 -6.40 8.18
CA LYS A 124 19.64 -5.64 7.38
C LYS A 124 19.00 -4.40 6.77
N MET A 125 17.84 -4.54 6.13
CA MET A 125 17.14 -3.40 5.52
C MET A 125 16.74 -2.35 6.56
N GLN A 126 16.22 -2.77 7.70
CA GLN A 126 15.82 -1.86 8.77
C GLN A 126 17.00 -1.11 9.39
N LEU A 127 18.12 -1.80 9.64
CA LEU A 127 19.33 -1.19 10.18
C LEU A 127 19.95 -0.20 9.20
N ILE A 128 20.00 -0.51 7.91
CA ILE A 128 20.52 0.39 6.89
C ILE A 128 19.68 1.67 6.80
N LEU A 129 18.34 1.54 6.81
CA LEU A 129 17.47 2.71 6.76
C LEU A 129 17.55 3.55 8.03
N LEU A 130 17.69 2.93 9.21
CA LEU A 130 17.97 3.64 10.46
C LEU A 130 19.30 4.39 10.37
N PHE A 131 20.34 3.75 9.82
CA PHE A 131 21.65 4.35 9.65
C PHE A 131 21.61 5.55 8.69
N ILE A 132 20.85 5.49 7.59
CA ILE A 132 20.62 6.64 6.69
C ILE A 132 19.98 7.82 7.44
N ILE A 133 18.99 7.56 8.31
CA ILE A 133 18.33 8.60 9.11
C ILE A 133 19.33 9.25 10.08
N ILE A 134 20.15 8.45 10.76
CA ILE A 134 21.19 8.93 11.68
C ILE A 134 22.22 9.77 10.93
N LEU A 135 22.74 9.28 9.79
CA LEU A 135 23.70 10.03 8.97
C LEU A 135 23.10 11.35 8.47
N THR A 136 21.85 11.35 8.02
CA THR A 136 21.15 12.59 7.61
C THR A 136 21.07 13.59 8.75
N THR A 137 20.74 13.12 9.96
CA THR A 137 20.65 13.97 11.15
C THR A 137 22.01 14.56 11.52
N LEU A 138 23.05 13.72 11.56
CA LEU A 138 24.42 14.13 11.87
C LEU A 138 24.97 15.11 10.82
N ASP A 139 24.71 14.85 9.54
CA ASP A 139 25.16 15.71 8.45
C ASP A 139 24.63 17.13 8.59
N ILE A 140 23.30 17.29 8.75
CA ILE A 140 22.65 18.61 8.93
C ILE A 140 23.11 19.27 10.23
N SER A 141 23.34 18.49 11.29
CA SER A 141 23.78 19.03 12.58
C SER A 141 25.21 19.56 12.52
N ILE A 142 26.09 18.89 11.78
CA ILE A 142 27.52 19.19 11.71
C ILE A 142 27.85 20.17 10.58
N SER A 143 27.00 20.29 9.55
CA SER A 143 27.26 21.10 8.35
C SER A 143 27.58 22.56 8.63
N ILE A 144 27.07 23.13 9.74
CA ILE A 144 27.37 24.51 10.14
C ILE A 144 28.70 24.66 10.90
N PHE A 145 29.20 23.60 11.51
CA PHE A 145 30.41 23.63 12.34
C PHE A 145 31.63 23.11 11.59
N ASN A 146 31.47 22.08 10.76
CA ASN A 146 32.58 21.43 10.07
C ASN A 146 32.12 20.80 8.74
N SER A 147 32.42 21.50 7.64
CA SER A 147 32.08 21.07 6.29
C SER A 147 32.82 19.81 5.85
N ILE A 148 34.04 19.56 6.34
CA ILE A 148 34.81 18.36 6.01
C ILE A 148 34.11 17.11 6.56
N ILE A 149 33.71 17.15 7.83
CA ILE A 149 33.00 16.03 8.48
C ILE A 149 31.62 15.84 7.86
N SER A 150 30.87 16.92 7.66
CA SER A 150 29.56 16.89 7.00
C SER A 150 29.63 16.27 5.61
N ASN A 151 30.53 16.75 4.73
CA ASN A 151 30.70 16.17 3.39
C ASN A 151 31.06 14.68 3.44
N THR A 152 31.89 14.26 4.38
CA THR A 152 32.25 12.86 4.58
C THR A 152 31.02 12.01 4.93
N ILE A 153 30.24 12.43 5.92
CA ILE A 153 28.98 11.77 6.32
C ILE A 153 27.99 11.74 5.14
N GLY A 154 27.88 12.85 4.43
CA GLY A 154 27.04 13.01 3.25
C GLY A 154 27.38 12.03 2.12
N ILE A 155 28.68 11.80 1.85
CA ILE A 155 29.14 10.81 0.86
C ILE A 155 28.64 9.41 1.23
N PHE A 156 28.87 8.97 2.47
CA PHE A 156 28.42 7.65 2.93
C PHE A 156 26.89 7.53 2.85
N ARG A 157 26.16 8.57 3.29
CA ARG A 157 24.70 8.61 3.18
C ARG A 157 24.24 8.48 1.72
N ASN A 158 24.85 9.25 0.80
CA ASN A 158 24.45 9.27 -0.61
C ASN A 158 24.67 7.90 -1.28
N ILE A 159 25.76 7.20 -0.93
CA ILE A 159 26.00 5.82 -1.38
C ILE A 159 24.89 4.87 -0.90
N LEU A 160 24.49 4.98 0.36
CA LEU A 160 23.40 4.16 0.92
C LEU A 160 22.04 4.51 0.30
N LEU A 161 21.76 5.79 0.03
CA LEU A 161 20.56 6.22 -0.69
C LEU A 161 20.52 5.63 -2.11
N ALA A 162 21.64 5.68 -2.83
CA ALA A 162 21.81 5.07 -4.15
C ALA A 162 21.52 3.56 -4.14
N ALA A 163 22.00 2.84 -3.12
CA ALA A 163 21.81 1.40 -3.02
C ALA A 163 20.40 0.98 -2.58
N PHE A 164 19.79 1.69 -1.62
CA PHE A 164 18.59 1.21 -0.91
C PHE A 164 17.34 2.07 -1.11
N TYR A 165 17.48 3.36 -1.42
CA TYR A 165 16.35 4.29 -1.47
C TYR A 165 15.86 4.61 -2.89
N VAL A 166 16.64 4.29 -3.93
CA VAL A 166 16.25 4.48 -5.34
C VAL A 166 14.91 3.81 -5.68
N LYS A 167 14.66 2.58 -5.19
CA LYS A 167 13.40 1.87 -5.47
C LYS A 167 12.19 2.53 -4.78
N PRO A 168 12.21 2.77 -3.44
CA PRO A 168 11.17 3.54 -2.76
C PRO A 168 10.85 4.89 -3.43
N ALA A 169 11.88 5.70 -3.70
CA ALA A 169 11.71 7.02 -4.30
C ALA A 169 11.08 6.94 -5.70
N ALA A 170 11.54 6.01 -6.55
CA ALA A 170 10.97 5.84 -7.88
C ALA A 170 9.50 5.41 -7.84
N ASN A 171 9.11 4.53 -6.92
CA ASN A 171 7.71 4.09 -6.81
C ASN A 171 6.79 5.22 -6.33
N LEU A 172 7.25 6.04 -5.39
CA LEU A 172 6.52 7.23 -4.96
C LEU A 172 6.34 8.23 -6.11
N ILE A 173 7.41 8.57 -6.82
CA ILE A 173 7.37 9.53 -7.93
C ILE A 173 6.43 9.05 -9.03
N ALA A 174 6.49 7.77 -9.39
CA ALA A 174 5.69 7.19 -10.46
C ALA A 174 4.21 6.94 -10.09
N ASN A 175 3.85 6.97 -8.81
CA ASN A 175 2.49 6.64 -8.35
C ASN A 175 1.93 7.68 -7.36
N SER A 176 2.42 8.92 -7.42
CA SER A 176 2.00 10.02 -6.56
C SER A 176 0.52 10.42 -6.77
N ASP A 177 0.03 10.23 -7.99
CA ASP A 177 -1.34 10.51 -8.45
C ASP A 177 -2.31 9.32 -8.32
N SER A 178 -1.78 8.15 -7.97
CA SER A 178 -2.54 6.91 -8.09
C SER A 178 -3.45 6.72 -6.88
N ASN A 179 -4.76 6.67 -7.12
CA ASN A 179 -5.73 6.25 -6.13
C ASN A 179 -5.43 4.79 -5.77
N VAL A 180 -5.06 4.59 -4.50
CA VAL A 180 -4.44 3.35 -4.07
C VAL A 180 -5.52 2.24 -4.01
N SER A 181 -5.29 1.18 -4.79
CA SER A 181 -6.14 0.00 -5.09
C SER A 181 -7.32 0.20 -6.06
N SER A 182 -7.04 0.26 -7.36
CA SER A 182 -8.00 -0.16 -8.38
C SER A 182 -8.05 -1.70 -8.40
N PHE A 183 -9.20 -2.30 -8.08
CA PHE A 183 -9.39 -3.74 -8.28
C PHE A 183 -9.15 -4.06 -9.76
N ARG A 184 -8.09 -4.82 -10.06
CA ARG A 184 -7.81 -5.27 -11.43
C ARG A 184 -8.51 -6.58 -11.69
N THR A 185 -9.16 -6.71 -12.83
CA THR A 185 -9.57 -8.02 -13.34
C THR A 185 -8.31 -8.79 -13.77
N PRO A 186 -8.19 -10.08 -13.43
CA PRO A 186 -6.99 -10.87 -13.73
C PRO A 186 -6.82 -11.10 -15.24
N PHE A 187 -7.94 -11.16 -15.97
CA PHE A 187 -8.01 -11.19 -17.43
C PHE A 187 -9.29 -10.50 -17.88
N LYS A 188 -9.40 -10.21 -19.17
CA LYS A 188 -10.62 -9.75 -19.81
C LYS A 188 -11.36 -10.96 -20.38
N LEU A 189 -12.63 -11.12 -20.02
CA LEU A 189 -13.42 -12.25 -20.49
C LEU A 189 -13.60 -12.18 -22.01
N GLU A 190 -13.70 -10.97 -22.55
CA GLU A 190 -13.81 -10.70 -23.98
C GLU A 190 -12.62 -11.29 -24.76
N ASP A 191 -11.41 -11.17 -24.22
CA ASP A 191 -10.21 -11.71 -24.87
C ASP A 191 -10.19 -13.25 -24.90
N VAL A 192 -10.85 -13.90 -23.94
CA VAL A 192 -11.00 -15.37 -23.93
C VAL A 192 -12.09 -15.79 -24.91
N VAL A 193 -13.23 -15.10 -24.92
CA VAL A 193 -14.36 -15.37 -25.82
C VAL A 193 -13.98 -15.17 -27.29
N GLU A 194 -13.17 -14.15 -27.58
CA GLU A 194 -12.65 -13.85 -28.92
C GLU A 194 -11.44 -14.73 -29.32
N GLY A 195 -11.00 -15.65 -28.46
CA GLY A 195 -9.88 -16.56 -28.74
C GLY A 195 -8.49 -15.90 -28.75
N LYS A 196 -8.36 -14.67 -28.26
CA LYS A 196 -7.05 -14.00 -28.10
C LYS A 196 -6.22 -14.62 -26.99
N ILE A 197 -6.87 -15.22 -25.99
CA ILE A 197 -6.26 -15.97 -24.89
C ILE A 197 -6.92 -17.35 -24.85
N LYS A 198 -6.14 -18.42 -24.87
CA LYS A 198 -6.69 -19.77 -24.72
C LYS A 198 -7.15 -20.00 -23.28
N PRO A 199 -8.24 -20.76 -23.06
CA PRO A 199 -8.71 -21.09 -21.71
C PRO A 199 -7.63 -21.69 -20.80
N GLU A 200 -6.73 -22.52 -21.34
CA GLU A 200 -5.65 -23.13 -20.56
C GLU A 200 -4.55 -22.14 -20.13
N GLU A 201 -4.45 -20.99 -20.81
CA GLU A 201 -3.46 -19.96 -20.54
C GLU A 201 -4.00 -18.89 -19.57
N VAL A 202 -5.27 -19.00 -19.16
CA VAL A 202 -5.91 -18.04 -18.25
C VAL A 202 -5.32 -18.15 -16.85
N LYS A 203 -4.74 -17.05 -16.40
CA LYS A 203 -4.23 -16.91 -15.03
C LYS A 203 -5.27 -16.24 -14.16
N PHE A 204 -5.74 -16.94 -13.14
CA PHE A 204 -6.76 -16.43 -12.23
C PHE A 204 -6.18 -15.51 -11.15
N GLY A 205 -4.91 -15.66 -10.79
CA GLY A 205 -4.27 -14.91 -9.70
C GLY A 205 -2.76 -15.10 -9.64
N TYR A 206 -2.17 -14.81 -8.48
CA TYR A 206 -0.74 -14.91 -8.23
C TYR A 206 -0.38 -16.24 -7.56
N GLU A 207 -0.37 -17.31 -8.34
CA GLU A 207 0.06 -18.63 -7.86
C GLU A 207 1.56 -18.64 -7.57
N LYS A 208 2.36 -18.21 -8.56
CA LYS A 208 3.80 -18.08 -8.49
C LYS A 208 4.24 -16.64 -8.64
N ILE A 209 5.51 -16.34 -8.34
CA ILE A 209 6.10 -15.02 -8.61
C ILE A 209 6.00 -14.64 -10.10
N ALA A 210 6.08 -15.61 -11.01
CA ALA A 210 5.92 -15.40 -12.45
C ALA A 210 4.56 -14.81 -12.86
N ASP A 211 3.54 -14.94 -12.01
CA ASP A 211 2.17 -14.47 -12.27
C ASP A 211 1.93 -13.06 -11.71
N VAL A 212 2.84 -12.56 -10.87
CA VAL A 212 2.72 -11.23 -10.28
C VAL A 212 2.92 -10.17 -11.36
N ASP A 213 1.95 -9.26 -11.48
CA ASP A 213 2.04 -8.15 -12.44
C ASP A 213 3.34 -7.36 -12.23
N LYS A 214 3.97 -6.97 -13.35
CA LYS A 214 5.27 -6.28 -13.32
C LYS A 214 5.28 -5.04 -12.43
N ASP A 215 4.22 -4.24 -12.46
CA ASP A 215 4.13 -3.03 -11.65
C ASP A 215 3.85 -3.32 -10.17
N VAL A 216 3.13 -4.39 -9.85
CA VAL A 216 2.99 -4.90 -8.47
C VAL A 216 4.34 -5.40 -7.95
N LEU A 217 5.10 -6.12 -8.78
CA LEU A 217 6.44 -6.59 -8.43
C LEU A 217 7.41 -5.42 -8.15
N LEU A 218 7.43 -4.42 -9.03
CA LEU A 218 8.21 -3.18 -8.84
C LEU A 218 7.79 -2.43 -7.56
N SER A 219 6.49 -2.40 -7.28
CA SER A 219 5.94 -1.79 -6.07
C SER A 219 6.39 -2.52 -4.80
N CYS A 220 6.29 -3.86 -4.76
CA CYS A 220 6.75 -4.66 -3.61
C CYS A 220 8.25 -4.52 -3.35
N GLN A 221 9.08 -4.47 -4.41
CA GLN A 221 10.52 -4.22 -4.32
C GLN A 221 10.88 -2.84 -3.72
N SER A 222 9.91 -1.93 -3.65
CA SER A 222 10.06 -0.58 -3.14
C SER A 222 9.71 -0.47 -1.65
N CYS A 223 9.35 -1.58 -1.00
CA CYS A 223 9.10 -1.63 0.43
C CYS A 223 10.36 -1.27 1.24
N GLY A 224 10.30 -0.12 1.92
CA GLY A 224 11.34 0.36 2.84
C GLY A 224 11.14 -0.09 4.29
N GLU A 225 10.39 -1.16 4.55
CA GLU A 225 10.15 -1.73 5.89
C GLU A 225 9.76 -0.71 6.97
N ILE A 226 8.96 0.29 6.58
CA ILE A 226 8.57 1.43 7.44
C ILE A 226 7.68 0.95 8.60
N GLY A 227 6.93 -0.15 8.41
CA GLY A 227 6.10 -0.74 9.46
C GLY A 227 4.79 0.01 9.74
N ALA A 228 4.51 1.12 9.04
CA ALA A 228 3.24 1.85 9.13
C ALA A 228 2.03 0.95 8.80
N CYS A 229 2.20 0.07 7.82
CA CYS A 229 1.17 -0.89 7.43
C CYS A 229 0.92 -1.98 8.50
N ASP A 230 1.94 -2.36 9.27
CA ASP A 230 1.76 -3.28 10.40
C ASP A 230 1.07 -2.56 11.58
N ALA A 231 1.47 -1.32 11.86
CA ALA A 231 1.00 -0.54 13.02
C ALA A 231 -0.51 -0.28 13.02
N GLY A 232 -1.11 -0.02 11.85
CA GLY A 232 -2.57 0.18 11.75
C GLY A 232 -3.35 -1.03 11.21
N CYS A 233 -2.72 -2.21 11.10
CA CYS A 233 -3.41 -3.40 10.62
C CYS A 233 -4.23 -4.05 11.75
N PRO A 234 -5.57 -4.17 11.62
CA PRO A 234 -6.41 -4.78 12.66
C PRO A 234 -6.09 -6.28 12.85
N ALA A 235 -5.64 -6.97 11.80
CA ALA A 235 -5.24 -8.37 11.90
C ALA A 235 -3.93 -8.53 12.69
N VAL A 236 -2.97 -7.60 12.51
CA VAL A 236 -1.72 -7.60 13.31
C VAL A 236 -2.04 -7.37 14.78
N ALA A 237 -2.88 -6.38 15.07
CA ALA A 237 -3.29 -6.00 16.43
C ALA A 237 -4.06 -7.12 17.15
N SER A 238 -4.89 -7.87 16.43
CA SER A 238 -5.63 -9.02 16.96
C SER A 238 -4.82 -10.33 17.06
N GLY A 239 -3.52 -10.30 16.76
CA GLY A 239 -2.68 -11.49 16.86
C GLY A 239 -2.81 -12.49 15.72
N ARG A 240 -3.56 -12.17 14.64
CA ARG A 240 -3.71 -13.06 13.49
C ARG A 240 -2.41 -13.20 12.70
N LEU A 241 -2.33 -14.25 11.89
CA LEU A 241 -1.20 -14.58 11.03
C LEU A 241 -1.14 -13.67 9.79
N LEU A 242 -1.01 -12.37 10.01
CA LEU A 242 -0.78 -11.36 8.97
C LEU A 242 0.26 -10.33 9.44
N SER A 243 1.14 -9.96 8.53
CA SER A 243 1.84 -8.68 8.50
C SER A 243 1.81 -8.19 7.06
N PRO A 244 1.16 -7.06 6.74
CA PRO A 244 1.19 -6.52 5.38
C PRO A 244 2.62 -6.28 4.89
N ARG A 245 3.52 -5.87 5.80
CA ARG A 245 4.94 -5.69 5.47
C ARG A 245 5.60 -7.01 5.07
N VAL A 246 5.38 -8.09 5.82
CA VAL A 246 5.95 -9.40 5.49
C VAL A 246 5.44 -9.90 4.14
N VAL A 247 4.14 -9.76 3.87
CA VAL A 247 3.52 -10.10 2.56
C VAL A 247 4.28 -9.47 1.39
N VAL A 248 4.49 -8.15 1.41
CA VAL A 248 5.17 -7.46 0.30
C VAL A 248 6.67 -7.74 0.26
N ARG A 249 7.30 -7.99 1.41
CA ARG A 249 8.73 -8.37 1.48
C ARG A 249 8.97 -9.79 0.96
N THR A 250 8.06 -10.71 1.19
CA THR A 250 8.11 -12.06 0.61
C THR A 250 8.11 -11.98 -0.91
N VAL A 251 7.25 -11.16 -1.52
CA VAL A 251 7.25 -10.92 -2.96
C VAL A 251 8.58 -10.28 -3.42
N ALA A 252 9.06 -9.26 -2.70
CA ALA A 252 10.29 -8.56 -3.07
C ALA A 252 11.54 -9.47 -3.04
N LEU A 253 11.70 -10.25 -1.98
CA LEU A 253 12.86 -11.15 -1.79
C LEU A 253 12.86 -12.32 -2.77
N ASN A 254 11.69 -12.78 -3.20
CA ASN A 254 11.55 -13.88 -4.14
C ASN A 254 11.34 -13.40 -5.59
N SER A 255 11.43 -12.09 -5.86
CA SER A 255 11.21 -11.53 -7.21
C SER A 255 12.13 -12.09 -8.32
N GLY A 256 13.26 -12.69 -7.96
CA GLY A 256 14.15 -13.40 -8.91
C GLY A 256 13.85 -14.90 -9.08
N ASN A 257 13.04 -15.50 -8.22
CA ASN A 257 12.65 -16.91 -8.30
C ASN A 257 11.23 -17.01 -8.88
N ARG A 258 11.14 -17.13 -10.21
CA ARG A 258 9.87 -17.17 -10.95
C ARG A 258 8.94 -18.29 -10.50
N GLU A 259 9.49 -19.44 -10.12
CA GLU A 259 8.73 -20.64 -9.72
C GLU A 259 8.34 -20.67 -8.24
N PHE A 260 8.70 -19.65 -7.46
CA PHE A 260 8.33 -19.58 -6.06
C PHE A 260 6.81 -19.58 -5.88
N GLU A 261 6.28 -20.59 -5.18
CA GLU A 261 4.85 -20.79 -4.91
C GLU A 261 4.32 -19.75 -3.91
N LEU A 262 3.98 -18.58 -4.44
CA LEU A 262 3.55 -17.43 -3.67
C LEU A 262 2.22 -17.69 -2.96
N ALA A 263 1.26 -18.31 -3.64
CA ALA A 263 -0.06 -18.57 -3.08
C ALA A 263 0.01 -19.52 -1.87
N VAL A 264 0.87 -20.54 -1.95
CA VAL A 264 1.12 -21.48 -0.84
C VAL A 264 1.77 -20.75 0.34
N LYS A 265 2.82 -19.97 0.08
CA LYS A 265 3.55 -19.24 1.14
C LYS A 265 2.66 -18.23 1.88
N LEU A 266 1.72 -17.59 1.19
CA LEU A 266 0.95 -16.45 1.71
C LEU A 266 -0.53 -16.76 1.99
N GLU A 267 -0.95 -18.02 1.92
CA GLU A 267 -2.36 -18.42 2.05
C GLU A 267 -3.01 -17.89 3.35
N GLN A 268 -2.35 -18.11 4.49
CA GLN A 268 -2.88 -17.71 5.80
C GLN A 268 -2.95 -16.18 5.93
N GLN A 269 -1.92 -15.47 5.46
CA GLN A 269 -1.85 -14.01 5.46
C GLN A 269 -2.94 -13.42 4.57
N ALA A 270 -3.17 -14.03 3.39
CA ALA A 270 -4.18 -13.62 2.45
C ALA A 270 -5.58 -13.71 3.06
N TRP A 271 -5.92 -14.79 3.76
CA TRP A 271 -7.23 -14.95 4.39
C TRP A 271 -7.38 -14.23 5.74
N ALA A 272 -6.28 -13.91 6.43
CA ALA A 272 -6.30 -13.08 7.64
C ALA A 272 -6.57 -11.58 7.35
N CYS A 273 -6.36 -11.12 6.12
CA CYS A 273 -6.56 -9.73 5.72
C CYS A 273 -8.06 -9.36 5.68
N THR A 274 -8.46 -8.27 6.33
CA THR A 274 -9.85 -7.77 6.27
C THR A 274 -10.12 -6.82 5.11
N THR A 275 -9.12 -6.60 4.25
CA THR A 275 -9.20 -5.70 3.08
C THR A 275 -9.62 -4.26 3.41
N CYS A 276 -9.35 -3.78 4.63
CA CYS A 276 -9.71 -2.42 5.07
C CYS A 276 -8.95 -1.27 4.37
N GLY A 277 -7.87 -1.56 3.63
CA GLY A 277 -7.12 -0.56 2.87
C GLY A 277 -6.14 0.32 3.66
N TYR A 278 -6.06 0.19 4.99
CA TYR A 278 -5.18 1.05 5.80
C TYR A 278 -3.70 0.99 5.36
N CYS A 279 -3.17 -0.21 5.10
CA CYS A 279 -1.78 -0.42 4.68
C CYS A 279 -1.41 0.30 3.39
N VAL A 280 -2.39 0.44 2.50
CA VAL A 280 -2.33 1.04 1.17
C VAL A 280 -2.45 2.56 1.31
N TYR A 281 -3.38 3.03 2.14
CA TYR A 281 -3.57 4.44 2.48
C TYR A 281 -2.35 5.06 3.19
N THR A 282 -1.82 4.38 4.21
CA THR A 282 -0.74 4.93 5.07
C THR A 282 0.66 4.83 4.46
N CYS A 283 0.84 4.11 3.35
CA CYS A 283 2.17 3.84 2.82
C CYS A 283 2.76 5.10 2.16
N PRO A 284 3.83 5.70 2.69
CA PRO A 284 4.37 6.94 2.14
C PRO A 284 5.02 6.72 0.77
N VAL A 285 5.43 5.49 0.46
CA VAL A 285 6.03 5.13 -0.83
C VAL A 285 5.08 4.32 -1.71
N LYS A 286 3.77 4.36 -1.44
CA LYS A 286 2.67 3.82 -2.27
C LYS A 286 2.85 2.34 -2.70
N VAL A 287 3.18 1.47 -1.74
CA VAL A 287 3.28 0.01 -1.98
C VAL A 287 1.89 -0.62 -2.12
N ARG A 288 1.73 -1.47 -3.13
CA ARG A 288 0.49 -2.15 -3.54
C ARG A 288 0.22 -3.44 -2.77
N HIS A 289 0.01 -3.33 -1.46
CA HIS A 289 -0.20 -4.48 -0.58
C HIS A 289 -1.44 -5.32 -0.94
N LEU A 290 -2.57 -4.66 -1.21
CA LEU A 290 -3.85 -5.34 -1.45
C LEU A 290 -3.87 -6.11 -2.77
N ASP A 291 -3.16 -5.66 -3.80
CA ASP A 291 -3.08 -6.38 -5.07
C ASP A 291 -2.45 -7.77 -4.88
N VAL A 292 -1.43 -7.89 -4.02
CA VAL A 292 -0.85 -9.20 -3.64
C VAL A 292 -1.89 -10.06 -2.93
N ILE A 293 -2.65 -9.50 -1.97
CA ILE A 293 -3.68 -10.23 -1.23
C ILE A 293 -4.75 -10.77 -2.18
N PHE A 294 -5.27 -9.93 -3.08
CA PHE A 294 -6.30 -10.34 -4.03
C PHE A 294 -5.76 -11.35 -5.05
N GLY A 295 -4.55 -11.14 -5.56
CA GLY A 295 -3.91 -12.08 -6.47
C GLY A 295 -3.74 -13.46 -5.84
N VAL A 296 -3.25 -13.53 -4.61
CA VAL A 296 -3.13 -14.80 -3.88
C VAL A 296 -4.50 -15.44 -3.63
N ARG A 297 -5.50 -14.69 -3.13
CA ARG A 297 -6.85 -15.22 -2.90
C ARG A 297 -7.47 -15.83 -4.16
N ARG A 298 -7.32 -15.17 -5.31
CA ARG A 298 -7.85 -15.69 -6.57
C ARG A 298 -7.17 -16.99 -6.99
N ALA A 299 -5.84 -17.07 -6.84
CA ALA A 299 -5.11 -18.30 -7.08
C ALA A 299 -5.56 -19.43 -6.13
N SER A 300 -5.69 -19.13 -4.84
CA SER A 300 -6.18 -20.09 -3.84
C SER A 300 -7.58 -20.61 -4.18
N VAL A 301 -8.52 -19.73 -4.55
CA VAL A 301 -9.88 -20.13 -4.97
C VAL A 301 -9.84 -20.99 -6.23
N ALA A 302 -9.08 -20.59 -7.25
CA ALA A 302 -8.96 -21.35 -8.51
C ALA A 302 -8.39 -22.77 -8.31
N GLN A 303 -7.55 -22.95 -7.29
CA GLN A 303 -6.96 -24.23 -6.92
C GLN A 303 -7.80 -25.04 -5.93
N GLY A 304 -8.97 -24.54 -5.52
CA GLY A 304 -9.79 -25.17 -4.48
C GLY A 304 -9.19 -25.11 -3.07
N ARG A 305 -8.14 -24.29 -2.85
CA ARG A 305 -7.49 -24.06 -1.55
C ARG A 305 -8.25 -22.99 -0.77
N VAL A 306 -9.45 -23.33 -0.32
CA VAL A 306 -10.30 -22.45 0.48
C VAL A 306 -10.81 -23.20 1.70
N ASP A 307 -11.13 -22.46 2.76
CA ASP A 307 -11.79 -23.08 3.91
C ASP A 307 -13.21 -23.53 3.54
N LYS A 308 -13.77 -24.43 4.36
CA LYS A 308 -15.11 -24.96 4.12
C LYS A 308 -16.18 -23.87 4.02
N LYS A 309 -16.08 -22.81 4.85
CA LYS A 309 -17.07 -21.74 4.86
C LYS A 309 -17.09 -20.96 3.55
N ILE A 310 -15.92 -20.67 2.98
CA ILE A 310 -15.81 -20.03 1.67
C ILE A 310 -16.35 -20.98 0.58
N ALA A 311 -16.00 -22.27 0.63
CA ALA A 311 -16.52 -23.25 -0.31
C ALA A 311 -18.05 -23.34 -0.28
N ASP A 312 -18.65 -23.37 0.92
CA ASP A 312 -20.10 -23.40 1.11
C ASP A 312 -20.76 -22.15 0.50
N VAL A 313 -20.17 -20.96 0.69
CA VAL A 313 -20.66 -19.71 0.08
C VAL A 313 -20.54 -19.75 -1.45
N LEU A 314 -19.43 -20.25 -2.00
CA LEU A 314 -19.25 -20.36 -3.45
C LEU A 314 -20.26 -21.33 -4.06
N MET A 315 -20.52 -22.46 -3.41
CA MET A 315 -21.55 -23.41 -3.82
C MET A 315 -22.94 -22.80 -3.73
N SER A 316 -23.22 -22.03 -2.67
CA SER A 316 -24.48 -21.29 -2.52
C SER A 316 -24.70 -20.32 -3.67
N ILE A 317 -23.68 -19.56 -4.06
CA ILE A 317 -23.74 -18.62 -5.18
C ILE A 317 -23.96 -19.37 -6.50
N SER A 318 -23.28 -20.49 -6.71
CA SER A 318 -23.40 -21.30 -7.93
C SER A 318 -24.80 -21.93 -8.08
N GLN A 319 -25.34 -22.51 -7.00
CA GLN A 319 -26.61 -23.23 -7.03
C GLN A 319 -27.83 -22.31 -6.93
N TYR A 320 -27.77 -21.32 -6.03
CA TYR A 320 -28.92 -20.47 -5.69
C TYR A 320 -28.78 -19.05 -6.20
N GLY A 321 -27.63 -18.62 -6.72
CA GLY A 321 -27.39 -17.22 -7.10
C GLY A 321 -27.39 -16.26 -5.90
N ASN A 322 -27.25 -16.77 -4.66
CA ASN A 322 -27.22 -15.96 -3.44
C ASN A 322 -26.31 -16.59 -2.38
N THR A 323 -26.01 -15.83 -1.32
CA THR A 323 -25.07 -16.23 -0.25
C THR A 323 -25.71 -16.99 0.91
N MET A 324 -27.01 -17.26 0.87
CA MET A 324 -27.78 -17.78 2.02
C MET A 324 -28.32 -19.20 1.82
N SER A 325 -28.07 -19.80 0.65
CA SER A 325 -28.48 -21.17 0.29
C SER A 325 -29.99 -21.39 0.37
N THR A 326 -30.77 -20.36 0.10
CA THR A 326 -32.25 -20.42 0.06
C THR A 326 -32.77 -20.12 -1.34
N PRO A 327 -33.92 -20.66 -1.75
CA PRO A 327 -34.58 -20.27 -3.00
C PRO A 327 -34.81 -18.76 -3.09
N ASN A 328 -34.66 -18.17 -4.28
CA ASN A 328 -34.93 -16.74 -4.49
C ASN A 328 -36.43 -16.42 -4.65
N ALA A 329 -37.28 -17.43 -4.83
CA ALA A 329 -38.73 -17.22 -4.98
C ALA A 329 -39.29 -16.47 -3.75
N GLY A 330 -40.03 -15.40 -4.00
CA GLY A 330 -40.69 -14.61 -2.97
C GLY A 330 -39.78 -13.74 -2.09
N ARG A 331 -38.46 -13.68 -2.35
CA ARG A 331 -37.48 -13.00 -1.47
C ARG A 331 -37.71 -11.47 -1.31
N HIS A 332 -38.48 -10.87 -2.20
CA HIS A 332 -38.87 -9.46 -2.17
C HIS A 332 -40.36 -9.23 -1.88
N GLU A 333 -41.17 -10.27 -1.66
CA GLU A 333 -42.63 -10.12 -1.49
C GLU A 333 -43.01 -9.24 -0.29
N TRP A 334 -42.21 -9.30 0.76
CA TRP A 334 -42.41 -8.49 1.97
C TRP A 334 -42.31 -6.98 1.70
N LEU A 335 -41.66 -6.54 0.61
CA LEU A 335 -41.56 -5.13 0.22
C LEU A 335 -42.91 -4.55 -0.23
N TYR A 336 -43.77 -5.37 -0.84
CA TYR A 336 -45.12 -4.94 -1.25
C TYR A 336 -45.98 -4.57 -0.05
N ASN A 337 -45.83 -5.29 1.07
CA ASN A 337 -46.51 -4.99 2.32
C ASN A 337 -46.09 -3.63 2.91
N LEU A 338 -44.94 -3.11 2.49
CA LEU A 338 -44.44 -1.79 2.89
C LEU A 338 -44.77 -0.70 1.86
N GLY A 339 -45.50 -1.05 0.80
CA GLY A 339 -45.91 -0.14 -0.26
C GLY A 339 -44.84 0.10 -1.34
N VAL A 340 -43.73 -0.66 -1.33
CA VAL A 340 -42.74 -0.61 -2.42
C VAL A 340 -43.21 -1.53 -3.54
N ARG A 341 -43.44 -0.95 -4.72
CA ARG A 341 -44.00 -1.63 -5.89
C ARG A 341 -42.92 -2.15 -6.84
N HIS A 342 -43.28 -3.11 -7.67
CA HIS A 342 -42.42 -3.56 -8.76
C HIS A 342 -42.29 -2.46 -9.82
N ILE A 343 -41.17 -2.41 -10.55
CA ILE A 343 -40.95 -1.42 -11.60
C ILE A 343 -42.01 -1.47 -12.70
N SER A 344 -42.66 -2.63 -12.93
CA SER A 344 -43.78 -2.73 -13.87
C SER A 344 -45.08 -2.08 -13.36
N GLU A 345 -45.25 -1.97 -12.05
CA GLU A 345 -46.41 -1.32 -11.41
C GLU A 345 -46.16 0.18 -11.16
N ASN A 346 -44.89 0.58 -11.05
CA ASN A 346 -44.46 1.96 -10.91
C ASN A 346 -43.37 2.29 -11.95
N PRO A 347 -43.73 2.39 -13.24
CA PRO A 347 -42.75 2.60 -14.32
C PRO A 347 -42.06 3.97 -14.25
N ASP A 348 -42.68 4.93 -13.56
CA ASP A 348 -42.16 6.29 -13.38
C ASP A 348 -41.23 6.42 -12.15
N ALA A 349 -40.84 5.30 -11.52
CA ALA A 349 -39.93 5.31 -10.38
C ALA A 349 -38.57 5.92 -10.77
N GLU A 350 -38.11 6.89 -9.97
CA GLU A 350 -36.83 7.57 -10.17
C GLU A 350 -35.64 6.70 -9.70
N TYR A 351 -35.88 5.82 -8.72
CA TYR A 351 -34.84 4.98 -8.13
C TYR A 351 -35.25 3.51 -8.04
N LEU A 352 -34.28 2.63 -8.25
CA LEU A 352 -34.42 1.20 -8.01
C LEU A 352 -33.78 0.81 -6.68
N LEU A 353 -34.59 0.24 -5.78
CA LEU A 353 -34.13 -0.26 -4.50
C LEU A 353 -33.51 -1.65 -4.67
N TRP A 354 -32.19 -1.73 -4.60
CA TRP A 354 -31.47 -3.00 -4.57
C TRP A 354 -31.27 -3.48 -3.13
N VAL A 355 -31.99 -4.52 -2.74
CA VAL A 355 -32.00 -5.05 -1.37
C VAL A 355 -30.82 -5.98 -1.08
N GLY A 356 -30.29 -6.68 -2.10
CA GLY A 356 -29.22 -7.66 -1.95
C GLY A 356 -29.65 -8.95 -1.23
N CYS A 357 -28.76 -9.94 -1.14
CA CYS A 357 -29.11 -11.27 -0.63
C CYS A 357 -29.45 -11.28 0.88
N MET A 358 -28.68 -10.54 1.69
CA MET A 358 -28.78 -10.61 3.15
C MET A 358 -30.16 -10.12 3.65
N PRO A 359 -30.64 -8.90 3.36
CA PRO A 359 -31.95 -8.45 3.86
C PRO A 359 -33.14 -9.14 3.18
N SER A 360 -32.94 -9.71 1.98
CA SER A 360 -33.98 -10.47 1.30
C SER A 360 -34.30 -11.77 2.04
N LEU A 361 -33.29 -12.42 2.62
CA LEU A 361 -33.37 -13.81 3.09
C LEU A 361 -33.14 -13.96 4.61
N ASP A 362 -32.53 -12.97 5.27
CA ASP A 362 -32.35 -12.93 6.73
C ASP A 362 -33.31 -11.93 7.39
N GLY A 363 -34.15 -12.42 8.30
CA GLY A 363 -35.17 -11.59 8.97
C GLY A 363 -34.60 -10.49 9.87
N ARG A 364 -33.36 -10.65 10.38
CA ARG A 364 -32.73 -9.60 11.19
C ARG A 364 -32.25 -8.46 10.30
N ALA A 365 -31.62 -8.75 9.16
CA ALA A 365 -31.19 -7.77 8.19
C ALA A 365 -32.37 -7.08 7.50
N ARG A 366 -33.50 -7.79 7.30
CA ARG A 366 -34.74 -7.21 6.75
C ARG A 366 -35.21 -5.96 7.50
N ARG A 367 -35.13 -5.97 8.84
CA ARG A 367 -35.50 -4.82 9.69
C ARG A 367 -34.77 -3.53 9.35
N ILE A 368 -33.54 -3.62 8.82
CA ILE A 368 -32.77 -2.44 8.38
C ILE A 368 -33.45 -1.78 7.18
N VAL A 369 -33.91 -2.59 6.24
CA VAL A 369 -34.56 -2.10 5.02
C VAL A 369 -35.99 -1.65 5.31
N GLU A 370 -36.71 -2.31 6.22
CA GLU A 370 -38.01 -1.85 6.73
C GLU A 370 -37.91 -0.42 7.30
N ALA A 371 -36.97 -0.19 8.21
CA ALA A 371 -36.73 1.13 8.79
C ALA A 371 -36.34 2.18 7.73
N PHE A 372 -35.53 1.79 6.74
CA PHE A 372 -35.18 2.69 5.63
C PHE A 372 -36.41 3.08 4.79
N ILE A 373 -37.30 2.13 4.50
CA ILE A 373 -38.55 2.39 3.77
C ILE A 373 -39.48 3.30 4.57
N GLU A 374 -39.57 3.15 5.88
CA GLU A 374 -40.37 4.04 6.74
C GLU A 374 -39.85 5.49 6.71
N ILE A 375 -38.53 5.68 6.69
CA ILE A 375 -37.91 7.00 6.51
C ILE A 375 -38.29 7.57 5.14
N LEU A 376 -38.17 6.80 4.07
CA LEU A 376 -38.55 7.23 2.72
C LEU A 376 -40.05 7.57 2.63
N ARG A 377 -40.91 6.80 3.30
CA ARG A 377 -42.34 7.07 3.39
C ARG A 377 -42.60 8.41 4.08
N SER A 378 -41.95 8.65 5.21
CA SER A 378 -42.07 9.91 5.96
C SER A 378 -41.55 11.11 5.17
N ALA A 379 -40.56 10.90 4.30
CA ALA A 379 -40.02 11.90 3.39
C ALA A 379 -40.85 12.10 2.11
N GLY A 380 -41.96 11.39 1.93
CA GLY A 380 -42.78 11.45 0.71
C GLY A 380 -42.11 10.85 -0.53
N MET A 381 -41.07 10.03 -0.35
CA MET A 381 -40.26 9.44 -1.43
C MET A 381 -40.70 8.03 -1.84
N LEU A 382 -41.68 7.42 -1.15
CA LEU A 382 -42.05 6.02 -1.38
C LEU A 382 -42.49 5.76 -2.84
N ASN A 383 -43.23 6.68 -3.45
CA ASN A 383 -43.68 6.55 -4.84
C ASN A 383 -42.56 6.78 -5.87
N LYS A 384 -41.38 7.26 -5.45
CA LYS A 384 -40.22 7.47 -6.32
C LYS A 384 -39.31 6.25 -6.39
N ILE A 385 -39.59 5.21 -5.62
CA ILE A 385 -38.79 3.99 -5.61
C ILE A 385 -39.59 2.80 -6.15
N ALA A 386 -38.88 1.86 -6.77
CA ALA A 386 -39.41 0.56 -7.17
C ALA A 386 -38.36 -0.54 -7.01
N VAL A 387 -38.77 -1.80 -7.16
CA VAL A 387 -37.89 -2.97 -7.13
C VAL A 387 -37.95 -3.74 -8.45
N LEU A 388 -36.86 -4.42 -8.82
CA LEU A 388 -36.75 -5.21 -10.05
C LEU A 388 -37.26 -6.66 -9.92
N GLY A 389 -37.51 -7.15 -8.70
CA GLY A 389 -37.85 -8.55 -8.46
C GLY A 389 -36.63 -9.43 -8.17
#